data_AF-A0A1G8CBU1-F1
#
_entry.id   AF-A0A1G8CBU1-F1
#
_cell.length_a   1.000
_cell.length_b   1.000
_cell.length_c   1.000
_cell.angle_alpha   90.00
_cell.angle_beta   90.00
_cell.angle_gamma   90.00
#
_symmetry.space_group_name_H-M   'P 1'
#
loop_
_entity.id
_entity.type
_entity.pdbx_description
1 polymer ?
#
loop_
_entity_poly.entity_id
_entity_poly.type
_entity_poly.pdbx_seq_one_letter_code
_entity_poly.pdbx_strand_id
1 'polypeptide(L)'
;MKRSQSRVGHASECYELLEFLCRRQMPVVCSEPDDIHKILALRSASLLQATTEPAVVLRTGERWIARATVTAITAEGRAACMERSAMALTAGRR
;
A
#
# COMPACT_ATOMS: atom_id res chain seq x y z
N MET A 1 -11.31 9.48 21.23
CA MET A 1 -12.39 9.11 20.27
C MET A 1 -11.79 8.16 19.25
N LYS A 2 -12.18 6.87 19.27
CA LYS A 2 -11.65 5.86 18.34
C LYS A 2 -12.33 6.05 16.99
N ARG A 3 -11.63 6.63 16.01
CA ARG A 3 -12.15 6.70 14.63
C ARG A 3 -12.13 5.29 14.07
N SER A 4 -13.29 4.67 14.09
CA SER A 4 -13.64 3.56 13.22
C SER A 4 -13.68 4.10 11.78
N GLN A 5 -12.52 4.48 11.21
CA GLN A 5 -12.44 4.62 9.76
C GLN A 5 -12.77 3.24 9.21
N SER A 6 -13.88 3.18 8.49
CA SER A 6 -14.48 1.98 7.95
C SER A 6 -13.39 1.15 7.27
N ARG A 7 -13.23 -0.11 7.70
CA ARG A 7 -12.27 -1.09 7.13
C ARG A 7 -12.27 -1.13 5.59
N VAL A 8 -13.40 -0.76 4.98
CA VAL A 8 -13.60 -0.67 3.52
C VAL A 8 -12.84 0.50 2.88
N GLY A 9 -12.76 1.67 3.53
CA GLY A 9 -12.03 2.83 3.01
C GLY A 9 -10.51 2.60 2.95
N HIS A 10 -9.97 2.02 4.02
CA HIS A 10 -8.54 1.68 4.09
C HIS A 10 -8.12 0.64 3.04
N ALA A 11 -8.99 -0.32 2.71
CA ALA A 11 -8.71 -1.29 1.66
C ALA A 11 -8.64 -0.62 0.28
N SER A 12 -9.56 0.29 -0.04
CA SER A 12 -9.54 1.02 -1.33
C SER A 12 -8.25 1.80 -1.52
N GLU A 13 -7.83 2.55 -0.49
CA GLU A 13 -6.61 3.35 -0.55
C GLU A 13 -5.34 2.49 -0.70
N CYS A 14 -5.30 1.30 -0.09
CA CYS A 14 -4.19 0.36 -0.29
C CYS A 14 -4.12 -0.11 -1.75
N TYR A 15 -5.26 -0.43 -2.36
CA TYR A 15 -5.29 -0.85 -3.75
C TYR A 15 -5.01 0.29 -4.74
N GLU A 16 -5.39 1.53 -4.43
CA GLU A 16 -5.00 2.71 -5.21
C GLU A 16 -3.48 2.90 -5.21
N LEU A 17 -2.84 2.75 -4.05
CA LEU A 17 -1.38 2.78 -3.98
C LEU A 17 -0.76 1.61 -4.76
N LEU A 18 -1.32 0.41 -4.66
CA LEU A 18 -0.85 -0.75 -5.42
C LEU A 18 -0.94 -0.51 -6.94
N GLU A 19 -2.05 0.02 -7.44
CA GLU A 19 -2.23 0.37 -8.85
C GLU A 19 -1.24 1.43 -9.33
N PHE A 20 -0.99 2.44 -8.50
CA PHE A 20 0.04 3.44 -8.78
C PHE A 20 1.42 2.79 -8.89
N LEU A 21 1.80 1.95 -7.93
CA LEU A 21 3.09 1.26 -7.92
C LEU A 21 3.24 0.26 -9.09
N CYS A 22 2.16 -0.42 -9.49
CA CYS A 22 2.11 -1.31 -10.66
C CYS A 22 2.55 -0.62 -11.97
N ARG A 23 2.46 0.72 -12.06
CA ARG A 23 2.79 1.51 -13.25
C ARG A 23 4.16 2.22 -13.17
N ARG A 24 4.86 2.10 -12.04
CA ARG A 24 6.16 2.76 -11.82
C ARG A 24 7.31 1.83 -12.14
N GLN A 25 8.43 2.41 -12.58
CA GLN A 25 9.69 1.70 -12.64
C GLN A 25 10.23 1.51 -11.22
N MET A 26 10.75 0.31 -10.93
CA MET A 26 11.29 -0.04 -9.61
C MET A 26 12.80 0.24 -9.56
N PRO A 27 13.35 0.57 -8.38
CA PRO A 27 12.67 0.68 -7.08
C PRO A 27 11.93 2.02 -6.89
N VAL A 28 10.89 2.01 -6.03
CA VAL A 28 10.16 3.23 -5.62
C VAL A 28 10.41 3.49 -4.14
N VAL A 29 10.82 4.72 -3.82
CA VAL A 29 11.06 5.17 -2.45
C VAL A 29 9.87 6.00 -1.97
N CYS A 30 9.35 5.67 -0.80
CA CYS A 30 8.24 6.35 -0.15
C CYS A 30 8.66 6.79 1.25
N SER A 31 8.43 8.07 1.57
CA SER A 31 8.74 8.64 2.89
C SER A 31 7.47 9.11 3.62
N GLU A 32 6.31 9.08 2.97
CA GLU A 32 5.08 9.57 3.56
C GLU A 32 4.49 8.54 4.53
N PRO A 33 4.16 8.89 5.78
CA PRO A 33 3.73 7.92 6.79
C PRO A 33 2.52 7.09 6.36
N ASP A 34 1.52 7.72 5.74
CA ASP A 34 0.31 7.03 5.28
C ASP A 34 0.63 6.00 4.18
N ASP A 35 1.51 6.34 3.24
CA ASP A 35 1.95 5.42 2.19
C ASP A 35 2.80 4.29 2.76
N ILE A 36 3.66 4.57 3.76
CA ILE A 36 4.43 3.55 4.46
C ILE A 36 3.50 2.54 5.16
N HIS A 37 2.45 3.01 5.82
CA HIS A 37 1.45 2.11 6.43
C HIS A 37 0.75 1.23 5.39
N LYS A 38 0.35 1.80 4.24
CA LYS A 38 -0.25 1.05 3.13
C LYS A 38 0.74 0.04 2.53
N ILE A 39 2.00 0.42 2.33
CA ILE A 39 3.07 -0.48 1.86
C ILE A 39 3.27 -1.65 2.82
N LEU A 40 3.27 -1.41 4.13
CA LEU A 40 3.37 -2.47 5.12
C LEU A 40 2.17 -3.43 5.07
N ALA A 41 0.96 -2.92 4.87
CA ALA A 41 -0.24 -3.74 4.69
C ALA A 41 -0.20 -4.57 3.39
N LEU A 42 0.23 -3.98 2.27
CA LEU A 42 0.37 -4.67 1.00
C LEU A 42 1.48 -5.73 1.05
N ARG A 43 2.58 -5.44 1.75
CA ARG A 43 3.69 -6.37 1.99
C ARG A 43 3.25 -7.55 2.84
N SER A 44 2.48 -7.33 3.92
CA SER A 44 1.96 -8.42 4.75
C SER A 44 0.95 -9.29 3.99
N ALA A 45 0.23 -8.71 3.03
CA ALA A 45 -0.63 -9.42 2.08
C ALA A 45 0.12 -10.09 0.90
N SER A 46 1.46 -10.04 0.87
CA SER A 46 2.29 -10.62 -0.20
C SER A 46 2.01 -10.07 -1.62
N LEU A 47 1.49 -8.84 -1.71
CA LEU A 47 1.22 -8.18 -3.00
C LEU A 47 2.44 -7.43 -3.55
N LEU A 48 3.41 -7.13 -2.69
CA LEU A 48 4.66 -6.47 -3.08
C LEU A 48 5.84 -6.91 -2.21
N GLN A 49 7.03 -6.63 -2.69
CA GLN A 49 8.27 -6.72 -1.95
C GLN A 49 8.74 -5.30 -1.59
N ALA A 50 8.98 -5.08 -0.31
CA ALA A 50 9.52 -3.83 0.19
C ALA A 50 10.46 -4.05 1.38
N THR A 51 11.42 -3.15 1.51
CA THR A 51 12.26 -2.97 2.69
C THR A 51 11.91 -1.66 3.37
N THR A 52 12.10 -1.58 4.68
CA THR A 52 11.90 -0.34 5.44
C THR A 52 13.16 -0.01 6.22
N GLU A 53 13.37 1.27 6.46
CA GLU A 53 14.32 1.69 7.48
C GLU A 53 13.89 1.16 8.86
N PRO A 54 14.82 1.02 9.82
CA PRO A 54 14.49 0.63 11.18
C PRO A 54 13.45 1.55 11.79
N ALA A 55 12.44 0.97 12.45
CA ALA A 55 11.46 1.75 13.18
C ALA A 55 12.12 2.41 14.40
N VAL A 56 11.89 3.70 14.57
CA VAL A 56 12.28 4.45 15.78
C VAL A 56 11.06 4.65 16.67
N VAL A 57 11.28 4.60 17.98
CA VAL A 57 10.22 4.89 18.97
C VAL A 57 10.33 6.34 19.37
N LEU A 58 9.29 7.12 19.08
CA LEU A 58 9.22 8.53 19.45
C LEU A 58 8.99 8.68 20.96
N ARG A 59 9.23 9.88 21.50
CA ARG A 59 8.97 10.19 22.92
C ARG A 59 7.50 10.01 23.31
N THR A 60 6.59 10.04 22.33
CA THR A 60 5.16 9.75 22.48
C THR A 60 4.86 8.27 22.68
N GLY A 61 5.85 7.37 22.48
CA GLY A 61 5.68 5.93 22.45
C GLY A 61 5.26 5.37 21.08
N GLU A 62 5.03 6.24 20.09
CA GLU A 62 4.65 5.85 18.74
C GLU A 62 5.85 5.30 17.96
N ARG A 63 5.60 4.29 17.12
CA ARG A 63 6.61 3.74 16.19
C ARG A 63 6.54 4.49 14.88
N TRP A 64 7.66 5.08 14.50
CA TRP A 64 7.80 5.79 13.24
C TRP A 64 8.84 5.12 12.34
N ILE A 65 8.54 5.05 11.05
CA ILE A 65 9.44 4.54 10.01
C ILE A 65 9.63 5.71 9.04
N ALA A 66 10.88 6.12 8.85
CA ALA A 66 11.18 7.29 8.03
C ALA A 66 11.03 7.02 6.52
N ARG A 67 11.25 5.77 6.09
CA ARG A 67 11.28 5.40 4.68
C ARG A 67 10.94 3.93 4.43
N ALA A 68 10.21 3.69 3.35
CA ALA A 68 10.03 2.38 2.73
C ALA A 68 10.54 2.41 1.28
N THR A 69 11.12 1.31 0.82
CA THR A 69 11.54 1.11 -0.57
C THR A 69 10.85 -0.12 -1.12
N VAL A 70 9.99 0.07 -2.11
CA VAL A 70 9.34 -1.00 -2.86
C VAL A 70 10.30 -1.44 -3.97
N THR A 71 10.66 -2.72 -3.97
CA THR A 71 11.64 -3.28 -4.90
C THR A 71 10.99 -4.05 -6.03
N ALA A 72 9.80 -4.64 -5.79
CA ALA A 72 9.05 -5.34 -6.80
C ALA A 72 7.57 -5.46 -6.43
N ILE A 73 6.71 -5.63 -7.44
CA ILE A 73 5.33 -6.12 -7.28
C ILE A 73 5.33 -7.63 -7.52
N THR A 74 4.62 -8.39 -6.70
CA THR A 74 4.52 -9.86 -6.86
C THR A 74 3.57 -10.23 -8.00
N ALA A 75 3.47 -11.52 -8.33
CA ALA A 75 2.50 -11.98 -9.32
C ALA A 75 1.06 -11.75 -8.83
N GLU A 76 0.84 -12.01 -7.54
CA GLU A 76 -0.43 -11.81 -6.83
C GLU A 76 -0.82 -10.33 -6.79
N GLY A 77 0.14 -9.44 -6.53
CA GLY A 77 -0.09 -7.99 -6.58
C GLY A 77 -0.48 -7.50 -7.97
N ARG A 78 0.14 -8.04 -9.03
CA ARG A 78 -0.25 -7.75 -10.41
C ARG A 78 -1.64 -8.28 -10.75
N ALA A 79 -1.98 -9.49 -10.32
CA ALA A 79 -3.31 -10.05 -10.51
C ALA A 79 -4.38 -9.18 -9.82
N ALA A 80 -4.14 -8.76 -8.57
CA ALA A 80 -5.03 -7.88 -7.83
C ALA A 80 -5.21 -6.51 -8.53
N CYS A 81 -4.14 -5.92 -9.08
CA CYS A 81 -4.21 -4.71 -9.92
C CYS A 81 -5.14 -4.90 -11.13
N MET A 82 -5.08 -6.06 -11.79
CA MET A 82 -5.90 -6.37 -12.97
C MET A 82 -7.37 -6.61 -12.63
N GLU A 83 -7.65 -7.37 -11.58
CA GLU A 83 -9.02 -7.64 -11.12
C GLU A 83 -9.76 -6.36 -10.74
N ARG A 84 -9.10 -5.46 -10.01
CA ARG A 84 -9.70 -4.17 -9.64
C ARG A 84 -9.97 -3.29 -10.85
N SER A 85 -9.07 -3.27 -11.82
CA SER A 85 -9.26 -2.57 -13.09
C SER A 85 -10.46 -3.12 -13.87
N ALA A 86 -10.64 -4.46 -13.89
CA ALA A 86 -11.77 -5.11 -14.54
C ALA A 86 -13.11 -4.84 -13.83
N MET A 87 -13.12 -4.81 -12.50
CA MET A 87 -14.29 -4.43 -11.71
C MET A 87 -14.71 -2.98 -11.96
N ALA A 88 -13.76 -2.05 -12.03
CA ALA A 88 -14.04 -0.64 -12.32
C ALA A 88 -14.69 -0.44 -13.70
N LEU A 89 -14.22 -1.16 -14.73
CA LEU A 89 -14.82 -1.13 -16.07
C LEU A 89 -16.24 -1.70 -16.11
N THR A 90 -16.54 -2.67 -15.26
CA THR A 90 -17.87 -3.29 -15.17
C THR A 90 -18.86 -2.40 -14.41
N ALA A 91 -18.39 -1.69 -13.38
CA ALA A 91 -19.20 -0.76 -12.60
C ALA A 91 -19.63 0.49 -13.39
N GLY A 92 -18.78 0.98 -14.31
CA GLY A 92 -19.11 2.13 -15.18
C GLY A 92 -20.05 1.82 -16.35
N ARG A 93 -20.46 0.56 -16.54
CA ARG A 93 -21.38 0.12 -17.60
C ARG A 93 -22.82 -0.14 -17.12
N ARG A 94 -23.15 0.21 -15.87
CA ARG A 94 -24.51 0.09 -15.32
C ARG A 94 -25.14 1.45 -15.08
#